data_AF-A0A1B3SLE7-F1
#
_entry.id   AF-A0A1B3SLE7-F1
#
_cell.length_a   1.000
_cell.length_b   1.000
_cell.length_c   1.000
_cell.angle_alpha   90.00
_cell.angle_beta   90.00
_cell.angle_gamma   90.00
#
_symmetry.space_group_name_H-M   'P 1'
#
loop_
_entity.id
_entity.type
_entity.pdbx_description
1 polymer ?
#
loop_
_entity_poly.entity_id
_entity_poly.type
_entity_poly.pdbx_seq_one_letter_code
_entity_poly.pdbx_strand_id
1 'polypeptide(L)'
;MGNEKETKSLLNSNVKDRIEEIKNTERLMNPKPVQYFIPSRKDERKKEQKENLILIKPRKVKDLPFNAEQKKNIEQTVTTIQEEYKKADRIVHKEQKSLIKEGQKVSKLVSKFDRKIERMRQRGYDEDEISKTIDMKDDYINKLNEIQENLENITATFYPNMSLQERRSKIYNKAFNAETARVNRLMNLRNSDNKNKHSFNWSNHINASDFVQPDKAAALEERKRDSSWTQEVDKFNNKSKK
;
A
#
# COMPACT_ATOMS: atom_id res chain seq x y z
N MET A 1 49.52 20.59 39.18
CA MET A 1 49.38 19.30 38.48
C MET A 1 47.93 19.16 38.06
N GLY A 2 47.69 19.17 36.75
CA GLY A 2 46.37 19.15 36.14
C GLY A 2 45.78 17.74 36.07
N ASN A 3 44.45 17.66 36.06
CA ASN A 3 43.70 16.46 35.70
C ASN A 3 42.53 16.89 34.82
N GLU A 4 42.75 16.85 33.51
CA GLU A 4 41.71 16.93 32.49
C GLU A 4 40.96 15.60 32.46
N LYS A 5 39.64 15.63 32.68
CA LYS A 5 38.77 14.46 32.50
C LYS A 5 38.38 14.37 31.03
N GLU A 6 38.94 13.39 30.34
CA GLU A 6 38.56 13.00 28.98
C GLU A 6 37.07 12.63 28.90
N THR A 7 36.30 13.38 28.14
CA THR A 7 34.94 13.03 27.70
C THR A 7 35.03 11.99 26.58
N LYS A 8 35.12 10.71 26.95
CA LYS A 8 35.00 9.62 25.97
C LYS A 8 33.58 9.60 25.40
N SER A 9 33.49 10.01 24.14
CA SER A 9 32.31 10.01 23.28
C SER A 9 31.53 8.69 23.35
N LEU A 10 30.30 8.74 23.88
CA LEU A 10 29.28 7.67 23.86
C LEU A 10 28.78 7.34 22.44
N LEU A 11 29.24 8.05 21.40
CA LEU A 11 28.84 7.85 20.00
C LEU A 11 29.78 6.90 19.24
N ASN A 12 31.00 6.63 19.73
CA ASN A 12 31.99 5.91 18.94
C ASN A 12 31.95 4.37 19.07
N SER A 13 31.40 3.82 20.17
CA SER A 13 31.27 2.37 20.35
C SER A 13 30.11 1.80 19.52
N ASN A 14 28.96 2.46 19.52
CA ASN A 14 27.76 2.00 18.79
C ASN A 14 27.89 2.05 17.26
N VAL A 15 28.77 2.88 16.71
CA VAL A 15 28.93 2.98 15.25
C VAL A 15 29.67 1.76 14.68
N LYS A 16 30.65 1.22 15.41
CA LYS A 16 31.35 0.01 14.99
C LYS A 16 30.43 -1.21 15.02
N ASP A 17 29.69 -1.37 16.11
CA ASP A 17 28.74 -2.47 16.27
C ASP A 17 27.65 -2.42 15.19
N ARG A 18 27.15 -1.22 14.88
CA ARG A 18 26.13 -1.00 13.83
C ARG A 18 26.68 -1.21 12.42
N ILE A 19 27.95 -0.88 12.17
CA ILE A 19 28.62 -1.20 10.89
C ILE A 19 28.85 -2.71 10.76
N GLU A 20 29.17 -3.42 11.84
CA GLU A 20 29.29 -4.88 11.83
C GLU A 20 27.95 -5.57 11.60
N GLU A 21 26.87 -5.03 12.17
CA GLU A 21 25.50 -5.52 11.95
C GLU A 21 25.08 -5.33 10.47
N ILE A 22 25.37 -4.16 9.88
CA ILE A 22 25.11 -3.89 8.45
C ILE A 22 25.95 -4.82 7.54
N LYS A 23 27.22 -5.08 7.89
CA LYS A 23 28.06 -6.03 7.14
C LYS A 23 27.54 -7.47 7.23
N ASN A 24 26.94 -7.85 8.37
CA ASN A 24 26.33 -9.17 8.54
C ASN A 24 25.00 -9.30 7.80
N THR A 25 24.19 -8.24 7.71
CA THR A 25 22.96 -8.26 6.90
C THR A 25 23.26 -8.32 5.40
N GLU A 26 24.29 -7.63 4.92
CA GLU A 26 24.76 -7.77 3.52
C GLU A 26 25.22 -9.20 3.19
N ARG A 27 25.87 -9.89 4.12
CA ARG A 27 26.26 -11.31 3.94
C ARG A 27 25.06 -12.26 3.86
N LEU A 28 23.97 -11.96 4.56
CA LEU A 28 22.73 -12.75 4.52
C LEU A 28 21.91 -12.46 3.26
N MET A 29 21.94 -11.22 2.76
CA MET A 29 21.17 -10.80 1.59
C MET A 29 21.87 -11.14 0.27
N ASN A 30 23.20 -11.25 0.26
CA ASN A 30 24.00 -11.69 -0.89
C ASN A 30 24.76 -12.98 -0.55
N PRO A 31 24.13 -14.16 -0.56
CA PRO A 31 24.87 -15.41 -0.47
C PRO A 31 25.81 -15.49 -1.69
N LYS A 32 27.13 -15.49 -1.44
CA LYS A 32 28.10 -15.89 -2.46
C LYS A 32 27.65 -17.26 -3.00
N PRO A 33 27.70 -17.50 -4.32
CA PRO A 33 27.32 -18.80 -4.86
C PRO A 33 28.24 -19.85 -4.24
N VAL A 34 27.72 -20.62 -3.30
CA VAL A 34 28.40 -21.80 -2.78
C VAL A 34 28.47 -22.76 -3.96
N GLN A 35 29.67 -22.96 -4.51
CA GLN A 35 29.92 -24.02 -5.48
C GLN A 35 29.75 -25.35 -4.75
N TYR A 36 28.56 -25.92 -4.82
CA TYR A 36 28.34 -27.30 -4.45
C TYR A 36 29.08 -28.17 -5.48
N PHE A 37 29.93 -29.08 -5.00
CA PHE A 37 30.47 -30.14 -5.85
C PHE A 37 29.30 -31.05 -6.22
N ILE A 38 28.76 -30.87 -7.43
CA ILE A 38 27.81 -31.80 -8.03
C ILE A 38 28.68 -32.89 -8.66
N PRO A 39 28.66 -34.15 -8.16
CA PRO A 39 29.38 -35.22 -8.81
C PRO A 39 28.90 -35.34 -10.26
N SER A 40 29.80 -35.13 -11.22
CA SER A 40 29.48 -35.37 -12.62
C SER A 40 29.19 -36.86 -12.78
N ARG A 41 27.98 -37.19 -13.23
CA ARG A 41 27.67 -38.56 -13.63
C ARG A 41 28.59 -38.88 -14.80
N LYS A 42 29.30 -40.01 -14.70
CA LYS A 42 30.05 -40.60 -15.81
C LYS A 42 29.12 -40.63 -17.02
N ASP A 43 29.45 -39.89 -18.06
CA ASP A 43 28.81 -39.99 -19.36
C ASP A 43 29.15 -41.36 -19.96
N GLU A 44 28.43 -42.37 -19.51
CA GLU A 44 28.40 -43.66 -20.19
C GLU A 44 27.58 -43.53 -21.46
N ARG A 45 28.30 -43.05 -22.49
CA ARG A 45 28.04 -43.30 -23.89
C ARG A 45 26.72 -42.70 -24.41
N LYS A 46 26.89 -41.99 -25.52
CA LYS A 46 25.91 -41.83 -26.60
C LYS A 46 25.40 -43.20 -27.05
N LYS A 47 24.57 -43.85 -26.24
CA LYS A 47 23.57 -44.80 -26.72
C LYS A 47 22.38 -43.94 -27.05
N GLU A 48 21.94 -44.06 -28.29
CA GLU A 48 20.72 -43.52 -28.86
C GLU A 48 19.52 -43.92 -28.00
N GLN A 49 19.34 -43.26 -26.86
CA GLN A 49 18.01 -43.08 -26.31
C GLN A 49 17.41 -42.04 -27.23
N LYS A 50 16.69 -42.50 -28.25
CA LYS A 50 15.50 -41.79 -28.69
C LYS A 50 14.76 -41.50 -27.40
N GLU A 51 14.97 -40.31 -26.85
CA GLU A 51 14.17 -39.81 -25.77
C GLU A 51 12.77 -39.99 -26.33
N ASN A 52 12.03 -40.92 -25.73
CA ASN A 52 10.59 -40.85 -25.74
C ASN A 52 10.33 -39.51 -25.04
N LEU A 53 10.44 -38.41 -25.79
CA LEU A 53 9.78 -37.17 -25.52
C LEU A 53 8.33 -37.63 -25.48
N ILE A 54 7.89 -37.98 -24.28
CA ILE A 54 6.48 -38.11 -23.96
C ILE A 54 6.02 -36.69 -24.22
N LEU A 55 5.61 -36.43 -25.46
CA LEU A 55 4.94 -35.23 -25.87
C LEU A 55 3.79 -35.15 -24.90
N ILE A 56 3.93 -34.32 -23.86
CA ILE A 56 2.92 -34.13 -22.84
C ILE A 56 1.77 -33.52 -23.60
N LYS A 57 0.86 -34.37 -24.08
CA LYS A 57 -0.32 -33.92 -24.77
C LYS A 57 -1.02 -32.98 -23.79
N PRO A 58 -1.40 -31.77 -24.23
CA PRO A 58 -2.15 -30.87 -23.37
C PRO A 58 -3.32 -31.67 -22.78
N ARG A 59 -3.46 -31.61 -21.45
CA ARG A 59 -4.55 -32.33 -20.77
C ARG A 59 -5.84 -31.93 -21.49
N LYS A 60 -6.64 -32.92 -21.91
CA LYS A 60 -7.96 -32.65 -22.49
C LYS A 60 -8.69 -31.72 -21.53
N VAL A 61 -9.24 -30.63 -22.06
CA VAL A 61 -10.10 -29.73 -21.29
C VAL A 61 -11.16 -30.62 -20.66
N LYS A 62 -11.14 -30.72 -19.33
CA LYS A 62 -12.19 -31.45 -18.64
C LYS A 62 -13.45 -30.65 -18.89
N ASP A 63 -14.46 -31.27 -19.50
CA ASP A 63 -15.80 -30.73 -19.46
C ASP A 63 -16.17 -30.59 -17.98
N LEU A 64 -16.13 -29.36 -17.49
CA LEU A 64 -16.59 -29.08 -16.13
C LEU A 64 -18.04 -29.56 -16.04
N PRO A 65 -18.45 -30.19 -14.93
CA PRO A 65 -19.77 -30.79 -14.77
C PRO A 65 -20.84 -29.71 -14.54
N PHE A 66 -20.87 -28.69 -15.39
CA PHE A 66 -21.87 -27.64 -15.38
C PHE A 66 -22.97 -27.98 -16.37
N ASN A 67 -24.20 -27.97 -15.87
CA ASN A 67 -25.39 -28.02 -16.72
C ASN A 67 -25.42 -26.82 -17.68
N ALA A 68 -26.07 -26.92 -18.83
CA ALA A 68 -26.16 -25.85 -19.83
C ALA A 68 -26.72 -24.55 -19.25
N GLU A 69 -27.71 -24.65 -18.36
CA GLU A 69 -28.28 -23.52 -17.61
C GLU A 69 -27.26 -22.88 -16.66
N GLN A 70 -26.45 -23.70 -15.97
CA GLN A 70 -25.39 -23.20 -15.08
C GLN A 70 -24.31 -22.45 -15.87
N LYS A 71 -23.94 -22.95 -17.06
CA LYS A 71 -22.99 -22.26 -17.95
C LYS A 71 -23.54 -20.88 -18.36
N LYS A 72 -24.81 -20.81 -18.77
CA LYS A 72 -25.47 -19.55 -19.13
C LYS A 72 -25.52 -18.55 -17.95
N ASN A 73 -25.82 -19.04 -16.75
CA ASN A 73 -25.82 -18.19 -15.55
C ASN A 73 -24.42 -17.68 -15.20
N ILE A 74 -23.39 -18.53 -15.33
CA ILE A 74 -22.00 -18.13 -15.11
C ILE A 74 -21.59 -17.08 -16.15
N GLU A 75 -21.91 -17.29 -17.43
CA GLU A 75 -21.62 -16.33 -18.50
C GLU A 75 -22.29 -14.97 -18.22
N GLN A 76 -23.58 -14.97 -17.86
CA GLN A 76 -24.30 -13.76 -17.49
C GLN A 76 -23.63 -13.05 -16.30
N THR A 77 -23.32 -13.79 -15.23
CA THR A 77 -22.65 -13.24 -14.04
C THR A 77 -21.29 -12.63 -14.38
N VAL A 78 -20.50 -13.31 -15.21
CA VAL A 78 -19.20 -12.81 -15.67
C VAL A 78 -19.38 -11.53 -16.50
N THR A 79 -20.36 -11.48 -17.39
CA THR A 79 -20.63 -10.26 -18.17
C THR A 79 -21.07 -9.09 -17.28
N THR A 80 -21.94 -9.32 -16.30
CA THR A 80 -22.37 -8.30 -15.33
C THR A 80 -21.17 -7.76 -14.54
N ILE A 81 -20.32 -8.64 -14.01
CA ILE A 81 -19.11 -8.25 -13.28
C ILE A 81 -18.16 -7.44 -14.18
N GLN A 82 -17.98 -7.86 -15.43
CA GLN A 82 -17.14 -7.12 -16.39
C GLN A 82 -17.69 -5.72 -16.70
N GLU A 83 -19.01 -5.59 -16.83
CA GLU A 83 -19.65 -4.29 -17.05
C GLU A 83 -19.55 -3.37 -15.84
N GLU A 84 -19.79 -3.90 -14.64
CA GLU A 84 -19.63 -3.18 -13.38
C GLU A 84 -18.19 -2.67 -13.23
N TYR A 85 -17.20 -3.54 -13.51
CA TYR A 85 -15.79 -3.17 -13.49
C TYR A 85 -15.48 -2.05 -14.49
N LYS A 86 -15.93 -2.18 -15.75
CA LYS A 86 -15.75 -1.13 -16.78
C LYS A 86 -16.41 0.19 -16.38
N LYS A 87 -17.57 0.15 -15.72
CA LYS A 87 -18.26 1.35 -15.21
C LYS A 87 -17.47 1.99 -14.07
N ALA A 88 -16.99 1.21 -13.11
CA ALA A 88 -16.16 1.68 -12.00
C ALA A 88 -14.86 2.35 -12.50
N ASP A 89 -14.13 1.70 -13.41
CA ASP A 89 -12.89 2.25 -14.00
C ASP A 89 -13.16 3.59 -14.73
N ARG A 90 -14.29 3.70 -15.44
CA ARG A 90 -14.68 4.95 -16.10
C ARG A 90 -14.96 6.08 -15.10
N ILE A 91 -15.57 5.78 -13.96
CA ILE A 91 -15.84 6.76 -12.90
C ILE A 91 -14.52 7.23 -12.29
N VAL A 92 -13.67 6.29 -11.88
CA VAL A 92 -12.32 6.56 -11.33
C VAL A 92 -11.51 7.44 -12.28
N HIS A 93 -11.47 7.09 -13.57
CA HIS A 93 -10.74 7.90 -14.55
C HIS A 93 -11.33 9.30 -14.77
N LYS A 94 -12.66 9.47 -14.68
CA LYS A 94 -13.30 10.79 -14.77
C LYS A 94 -12.91 11.65 -13.56
N GLU A 95 -12.95 11.09 -12.36
CA GLU A 95 -12.57 11.78 -11.12
C GLU A 95 -11.10 12.18 -11.12
N GLN A 96 -10.20 11.25 -11.49
CA GLN A 96 -8.77 11.55 -11.66
C GLN A 96 -8.54 12.71 -12.63
N LYS A 97 -9.19 12.69 -13.81
CA LYS A 97 -9.08 13.77 -14.78
C LYS A 97 -9.62 15.10 -14.24
N SER A 98 -10.68 15.07 -13.44
CA SER A 98 -11.24 16.26 -12.81
C SER A 98 -10.25 16.88 -11.82
N LEU A 99 -9.70 16.07 -10.92
CA LEU A 99 -8.72 16.51 -9.91
C LEU A 99 -7.42 17.01 -10.54
N ILE A 100 -6.91 16.35 -11.59
CA ILE A 100 -5.72 16.83 -12.31
C ILE A 100 -5.97 18.22 -12.91
N LYS A 101 -7.15 18.45 -13.51
CA LYS A 101 -7.51 19.77 -14.06
C LYS A 101 -7.63 20.82 -12.98
N GLU A 102 -8.19 20.47 -11.83
CA GLU A 102 -8.28 21.37 -10.67
C GLU A 102 -6.90 21.70 -10.12
N GLY A 103 -6.04 20.70 -9.91
CA GLY A 103 -4.66 20.87 -9.47
C GLY A 103 -3.86 21.78 -10.41
N GLN A 104 -4.04 21.65 -11.73
CA GLN A 104 -3.43 22.57 -12.71
C GLN A 104 -3.93 24.02 -12.58
N LYS A 105 -5.22 24.23 -12.26
CA LYS A 105 -5.76 25.58 -12.03
C LYS A 105 -5.18 26.19 -10.76
N VAL A 106 -5.13 25.43 -9.67
CA VAL A 106 -4.57 25.87 -8.38
C VAL A 106 -3.08 26.16 -8.53
N SER A 107 -2.32 25.28 -9.18
CA SER A 107 -0.89 25.49 -9.47
C SER A 107 -0.63 26.81 -10.22
N LYS A 108 -1.45 27.13 -11.22
CA LYS A 108 -1.37 28.43 -11.92
C LYS A 108 -1.66 29.62 -11.00
N LEU A 109 -2.56 29.48 -10.02
CA LEU A 109 -2.81 30.52 -9.02
C LEU A 109 -1.60 30.70 -8.11
N VAL A 110 -1.01 29.61 -7.60
CA VAL A 110 0.21 29.67 -6.77
C VAL A 110 1.31 30.43 -7.51
N SER A 111 1.59 30.09 -8.78
CA SER A 111 2.59 30.80 -9.58
C SER A 111 2.26 32.28 -9.84
N LYS A 112 0.97 32.65 -9.91
CA LYS A 112 0.57 34.05 -10.01
C LYS A 112 0.82 34.81 -8.71
N PHE A 113 0.55 34.20 -7.56
CA PHE A 113 0.83 34.77 -6.26
C PHE A 113 2.32 34.89 -6.00
N ASP A 114 3.13 33.90 -6.40
CA ASP A 114 4.60 34.00 -6.35
C ASP A 114 5.12 35.23 -7.10
N ARG A 115 4.68 35.41 -8.35
CA ARG A 115 5.03 36.59 -9.16
C ARG A 115 4.47 37.89 -8.58
N LYS A 116 3.37 37.84 -7.82
CA LYS A 116 2.80 39.03 -7.16
C LYS A 116 3.64 39.41 -5.95
N ILE A 117 3.98 38.43 -5.09
CA ILE A 117 4.85 38.60 -3.92
C ILE A 117 6.20 39.19 -4.34
N GLU A 118 6.82 38.62 -5.37
CA GLU A 118 8.10 39.11 -5.89
C GLU A 118 8.02 40.57 -6.36
N ARG A 119 6.94 40.93 -7.08
CA ARG A 119 6.71 42.32 -7.52
C ARG A 119 6.43 43.28 -6.36
N MET A 120 5.74 42.83 -5.31
CA MET A 120 5.48 43.66 -4.13
C MET A 120 6.76 43.91 -3.34
N ARG A 121 7.63 42.89 -3.21
CA ARG A 121 8.96 43.03 -2.61
C ARG A 121 9.85 44.02 -3.37
N GLN A 122 9.88 43.94 -4.70
CA GLN A 122 10.68 44.85 -5.54
C GLN A 122 10.20 46.31 -5.50
N ARG A 123 8.91 46.53 -5.25
CA ARG A 123 8.29 47.87 -5.22
C ARG A 123 8.22 48.49 -3.83
N GLY A 124 8.65 47.77 -2.78
CA GLY A 124 8.67 48.25 -1.40
C GLY A 124 7.27 48.45 -0.80
N TYR A 125 6.32 47.55 -1.08
CA TYR A 125 5.02 47.54 -0.39
C TYR A 125 5.18 47.22 1.11
N ASP A 126 4.19 47.60 1.91
CA ASP A 126 4.15 47.30 3.33
C ASP A 126 4.19 45.79 3.60
N GLU A 127 4.97 45.40 4.63
CA GLU A 127 5.21 44.00 4.99
C GLU A 127 3.90 43.27 5.35
N ASP A 128 2.92 43.98 5.92
CA ASP A 128 1.61 43.43 6.27
C ASP A 128 0.78 43.03 5.02
N GLU A 129 0.88 43.80 3.94
CA GLU A 129 0.21 43.44 2.68
C GLU A 129 0.88 42.25 2.02
N ILE A 130 2.21 42.18 2.09
CA ILE A 130 3.00 41.04 1.62
C ILE A 130 2.62 39.79 2.42
N SER A 131 2.54 39.86 3.75
CA SER A 131 2.15 38.76 4.63
C SER A 131 0.78 38.20 4.26
N LYS A 132 -0.24 39.06 4.11
CA LYS A 132 -1.59 38.62 3.70
C LYS A 132 -1.59 37.88 2.36
N THR A 133 -0.72 38.28 1.43
CA THR A 133 -0.60 37.60 0.14
C THR A 133 0.18 36.30 0.19
N ILE A 134 1.09 36.14 1.15
CA ILE A 134 1.72 34.87 1.48
C ILE A 134 0.70 33.92 2.10
N ASP A 135 -0.13 34.38 3.04
CA ASP A 135 -1.18 33.56 3.65
C ASP A 135 -2.15 33.02 2.59
N MET A 136 -2.59 33.88 1.66
CA MET A 136 -3.42 33.45 0.53
C MET A 136 -2.73 32.41 -0.36
N LYS A 137 -1.41 32.54 -0.58
CA LYS A 137 -0.63 31.55 -1.34
C LYS A 137 -0.59 30.22 -0.60
N ASP A 138 -0.38 30.23 0.71
CA ASP A 138 -0.31 29.03 1.53
C ASP A 138 -1.65 28.29 1.56
N ASP A 139 -2.78 29.01 1.56
CA ASP A 139 -4.11 28.40 1.38
C ASP A 139 -4.24 27.65 0.05
N TYR A 140 -3.69 28.19 -1.04
CA TYR A 140 -3.69 27.50 -2.34
C TYR A 140 -2.72 26.31 -2.36
N ILE A 141 -1.60 26.37 -1.63
CA ILE A 141 -0.70 25.22 -1.46
C ILE A 141 -1.39 24.11 -0.68
N ASN A 142 -2.11 24.45 0.40
CA ASN A 142 -2.88 23.48 1.18
C ASN A 142 -3.94 22.80 0.31
N LYS A 143 -4.68 23.55 -0.50
CA LYS A 143 -5.62 22.99 -1.49
C LYS A 143 -4.93 22.09 -2.51
N LEU A 144 -3.72 22.43 -2.94
CA LEU A 144 -2.97 21.60 -3.87
C LEU A 144 -2.54 20.27 -3.23
N ASN A 145 -2.15 20.30 -1.96
CA ASN A 145 -1.85 19.09 -1.18
C ASN A 145 -3.11 18.22 -1.01
N GLU A 146 -4.27 18.82 -0.68
CA GLU A 146 -5.55 18.09 -0.59
C GLU A 146 -5.91 17.40 -1.93
N ILE A 147 -5.73 18.09 -3.06
CA ILE A 147 -5.97 17.49 -4.39
C ILE A 147 -5.01 16.31 -4.64
N GLN A 148 -3.76 16.43 -4.22
CA GLN A 148 -2.76 15.37 -4.37
C GLN A 148 -3.08 14.15 -3.49
N GLU A 149 -3.47 14.36 -2.23
CA GLU A 149 -3.97 13.30 -1.35
C GLU A 149 -5.20 12.61 -1.92
N ASN A 150 -6.14 13.38 -2.48
CA ASN A 150 -7.33 12.82 -3.13
C ASN A 150 -6.99 11.96 -4.36
N LEU A 151 -5.98 12.35 -5.15
CA LEU A 151 -5.47 11.54 -6.26
C LEU A 151 -4.82 10.23 -5.77
N GLU A 152 -4.04 10.29 -4.69
CA GLU A 152 -3.45 9.11 -4.05
C GLU A 152 -4.53 8.15 -3.52
N ASN A 153 -5.58 8.70 -2.90
CA ASN A 153 -6.71 7.91 -2.41
C ASN A 153 -7.50 7.22 -3.53
N ILE A 154 -7.72 7.91 -4.66
CA ILE A 154 -8.41 7.31 -5.81
C ILE A 154 -7.55 6.20 -6.44
N THR A 155 -6.23 6.41 -6.54
CA THR A 155 -5.28 5.40 -7.05
C THR A 155 -4.97 4.26 -6.06
N ALA A 156 -5.37 4.39 -4.79
CA ALA A 156 -5.25 3.35 -3.78
C ALA A 156 -6.25 2.18 -3.97
N THR A 157 -7.15 2.25 -4.96
CA THR A 157 -7.99 1.10 -5.35
C THR A 157 -7.12 -0.09 -5.76
N PHE A 158 -7.53 -1.28 -5.33
CA PHE A 158 -6.80 -2.53 -5.60
C PHE A 158 -7.09 -2.98 -7.03
N TYR A 159 -6.08 -2.98 -7.89
CA TYR A 159 -6.21 -3.54 -9.22
C TYR A 159 -6.21 -5.09 -9.15
N PRO A 160 -7.02 -5.78 -9.96
CA PRO A 160 -7.01 -7.25 -10.04
C PRO A 160 -5.64 -7.80 -10.45
N ASN A 161 -4.90 -7.06 -11.27
CA ASN A 161 -3.62 -7.47 -11.84
C ASN A 161 -2.40 -7.04 -11.01
N MET A 162 -2.60 -6.44 -9.83
CA MET A 162 -1.47 -5.99 -9.00
C MET A 162 -0.75 -7.18 -8.37
N SER A 163 0.57 -7.06 -8.17
CA SER A 163 1.32 -8.12 -7.49
C SER A 163 0.89 -8.23 -6.02
N LEU A 164 1.03 -9.42 -5.41
CA LEU A 164 0.71 -9.60 -3.99
C LEU A 164 1.54 -8.67 -3.09
N GLN A 165 2.79 -8.39 -3.48
CA GLN A 165 3.69 -7.50 -2.78
C GLN A 165 3.19 -6.05 -2.82
N GLU A 166 2.78 -5.55 -3.99
CA GLU A 166 2.17 -4.24 -4.13
C GLU A 166 0.87 -4.12 -3.34
N ARG A 167 0.06 -5.19 -3.33
CA ARG A 167 -1.20 -5.21 -2.56
C ARG A 167 -0.93 -5.08 -1.07
N ARG A 168 0.02 -5.85 -0.54
CA ARG A 168 0.45 -5.78 0.87
C ARG A 168 1.02 -4.41 1.21
N SER A 169 1.88 -3.86 0.35
CA SER A 169 2.43 -2.51 0.51
C SER A 169 1.33 -1.45 0.60
N LYS A 170 0.35 -1.47 -0.32
CA LYS A 170 -0.81 -0.55 -0.26
C LYS A 170 -1.64 -0.71 1.02
N ILE A 171 -1.88 -1.95 1.47
CA ILE A 171 -2.62 -2.22 2.72
C ILE A 171 -1.88 -1.62 3.91
N TYR A 172 -0.56 -1.85 4.02
CA TYR A 172 0.24 -1.35 5.13
C TYR A 172 0.36 0.17 5.10
N ASN A 173 0.59 0.77 3.94
CA ASN A 173 0.64 2.24 3.82
C ASN A 173 -0.70 2.86 4.18
N LYS A 174 -1.83 2.26 3.77
CA LYS A 174 -3.17 2.73 4.16
C LYS A 174 -3.40 2.63 5.67
N ALA A 175 -3.01 1.51 6.29
CA ALA A 175 -3.11 1.34 7.74
C ALA A 175 -2.21 2.32 8.50
N PHE A 176 -0.98 2.52 8.04
CA PHE A 176 -0.02 3.47 8.61
C PHE A 176 -0.51 4.92 8.52
N ASN A 177 -1.01 5.33 7.35
CA ASN A 177 -1.55 6.68 7.15
C ASN A 177 -2.81 6.91 8.00
N ALA A 178 -3.68 5.90 8.13
CA ALA A 178 -4.85 5.97 9.00
C ALA A 178 -4.46 6.13 10.48
N GLU A 179 -3.46 5.39 10.95
CA GLU A 179 -2.97 5.50 12.34
C GLU A 179 -2.26 6.84 12.57
N THR A 180 -1.45 7.30 11.60
CA THR A 180 -0.78 8.60 11.68
C THR A 180 -1.80 9.74 11.74
N ALA A 181 -2.85 9.69 10.92
CA ALA A 181 -3.95 10.65 10.96
C ALA A 181 -4.70 10.60 12.30
N ARG A 182 -4.92 9.40 12.88
CA ARG A 182 -5.52 9.23 14.20
C ARG A 182 -4.67 9.87 15.29
N VAL A 183 -3.37 9.62 15.28
CA VAL A 183 -2.41 10.20 16.24
C VAL A 183 -2.37 11.72 16.11
N ASN A 184 -2.30 12.26 14.89
CA ASN A 184 -2.30 13.70 14.65
C ASN A 184 -3.61 14.35 15.15
N ARG A 185 -4.76 13.72 14.96
CA ARG A 185 -6.03 14.20 15.53
C ARG A 185 -6.02 14.18 17.06
N LEU A 186 -5.51 13.12 17.69
CA LEU A 186 -5.37 13.04 19.15
C LEU A 186 -4.42 14.11 19.69
N MET A 187 -3.31 14.37 19.00
CA MET A 187 -2.37 15.43 19.35
C MET A 187 -3.02 16.81 19.20
N ASN A 188 -3.79 17.03 18.14
CA ASN A 188 -4.54 18.27 17.95
C ASN A 188 -5.62 18.47 19.02
N LEU A 189 -6.35 17.41 19.39
CA LEU A 189 -7.33 17.42 20.49
C LEU A 189 -6.66 17.70 21.84
N ARG A 190 -5.52 17.08 22.13
CA ARG A 190 -4.74 17.34 23.34
C ARG A 190 -4.22 18.78 23.38
N ASN A 191 -3.76 19.29 22.24
CA ASN A 191 -3.27 20.66 22.12
C ASN A 191 -4.41 21.68 22.21
N SER A 192 -5.62 21.35 21.74
CA SER A 192 -6.80 22.21 21.87
C SER A 192 -7.34 22.23 23.30
N ASP A 193 -7.33 21.10 24.01
CA ASP A 193 -7.71 21.01 25.43
C ASP A 193 -6.78 21.81 26.35
N ASN A 194 -5.48 21.80 26.06
CA ASN A 194 -4.50 22.62 26.78
C ASN A 194 -4.74 24.13 26.59
N LYS A 195 -5.39 24.52 25.49
CA LYS A 195 -5.71 25.93 25.19
C LYS A 195 -7.11 26.33 25.68
N ASN A 196 -8.10 25.43 25.59
CA ASN A 196 -9.47 25.62 26.06
C ASN A 196 -9.86 24.44 26.95
N LYS A 197 -9.97 24.67 28.27
CA LYS A 197 -10.53 23.70 29.23
C LYS A 197 -11.97 23.37 28.81
N HIS A 198 -12.18 22.26 28.08
CA HIS A 198 -13.46 21.56 27.76
C HIS A 198 -13.63 21.11 26.29
N SER A 199 -12.57 20.90 25.49
CA SER A 199 -12.76 20.49 24.08
C SER A 199 -12.89 18.97 23.85
N PHE A 200 -12.45 18.13 24.78
CA PHE A 200 -12.57 16.68 24.66
C PHE A 200 -13.87 16.15 25.26
N ASN A 201 -14.80 15.79 24.37
CA ASN A 201 -16.04 15.09 24.71
C ASN A 201 -16.02 13.72 24.04
N TRP A 202 -16.14 12.63 24.81
CA TRP A 202 -16.18 11.26 24.30
C TRP A 202 -17.28 11.04 23.24
N SER A 203 -18.31 11.89 23.24
CA SER A 203 -19.38 11.91 22.24
C SER A 203 -18.95 12.36 20.83
N ASN A 204 -17.83 13.08 20.69
CA ASN A 204 -17.29 13.53 19.40
C ASN A 204 -16.23 12.56 18.84
N HIS A 205 -15.98 11.44 19.50
CA HIS A 205 -15.07 10.42 19.02
C HIS A 205 -15.71 9.70 17.82
N ILE A 206 -15.46 10.19 16.60
CA ILE A 206 -15.84 9.48 15.37
C ILE A 206 -15.15 8.12 15.42
N ASN A 207 -15.93 7.05 15.34
CA ASN A 207 -15.44 5.67 15.24
C ASN A 207 -14.66 5.48 13.93
N ALA A 208 -13.41 5.94 13.90
CA ALA A 208 -12.49 5.77 12.77
C ALA A 208 -12.13 4.30 12.50
N SER A 209 -12.67 3.36 13.28
CA SER A 209 -12.52 1.92 13.08
C SER A 209 -13.11 1.42 11.76
N ASP A 210 -14.03 2.14 11.12
CA ASP A 210 -14.67 1.68 9.87
C ASP A 210 -13.68 1.50 8.68
N PHE A 211 -12.47 2.06 8.75
CA PHE A 211 -11.44 1.87 7.72
C PHE A 211 -10.61 0.58 7.88
N VAL A 212 -10.61 -0.03 9.07
CA VAL A 212 -9.88 -1.26 9.40
C VAL A 212 -10.73 -2.08 10.38
N GLN A 213 -11.99 -2.34 10.04
CA GLN A 213 -12.69 -3.43 10.71
C GLN A 213 -12.39 -4.72 9.95
N PRO A 214 -12.06 -5.84 10.63
CA PRO A 214 -12.28 -7.14 10.04
C PRO A 214 -13.74 -7.19 9.59
N ASP A 215 -13.98 -7.73 8.40
CA ASP A 215 -15.29 -7.81 7.75
C ASP A 215 -16.40 -7.99 8.81
N LYS A 216 -17.32 -7.03 8.95
CA LYS A 216 -18.41 -7.12 9.97
C LYS A 216 -19.23 -8.40 9.77
N ALA A 217 -19.21 -8.96 8.55
CA ALA A 217 -19.80 -10.24 8.19
C ALA A 217 -18.95 -11.47 8.56
N ALA A 218 -17.72 -11.33 9.05
CA ALA A 218 -16.88 -12.46 9.50
C ALA A 218 -17.42 -13.10 10.80
N ALA A 219 -18.24 -12.39 11.56
CA ALA A 219 -18.89 -12.90 12.76
C ALA A 219 -20.20 -13.66 12.49
N LEU A 220 -20.73 -13.63 11.26
CA LEU A 220 -21.91 -14.41 10.87
C LEU A 220 -21.61 -15.90 11.00
N GLU A 221 -22.51 -16.65 11.63
CA GLU A 221 -22.35 -18.10 11.84
C GLU A 221 -22.17 -18.85 10.53
N GLU A 222 -22.81 -18.42 9.45
CA GLU A 222 -22.70 -19.00 8.10
C GLU A 222 -21.28 -18.98 7.50
N ARG A 223 -20.38 -18.13 8.04
CA ARG A 223 -18.99 -18.02 7.59
C ARG A 223 -17.98 -18.56 8.60
N LYS A 224 -18.45 -18.99 9.78
CA LYS A 224 -17.57 -19.71 10.71
C LYS A 224 -17.24 -21.07 10.10
N ARG A 225 -15.99 -21.47 10.26
CA ARG A 225 -15.56 -22.81 9.85
C ARG A 225 -16.22 -23.84 10.77
N ASP A 226 -17.11 -24.66 10.21
CA ASP A 226 -17.76 -25.75 10.95
C ASP A 226 -16.80 -26.90 11.31
N SER A 227 -15.66 -26.97 10.62
CA SER A 227 -14.65 -28.01 10.84
C SER A 227 -13.27 -27.45 11.11
N SER A 228 -12.54 -28.14 11.98
CA SER A 228 -11.12 -27.87 12.18
C SER A 228 -10.34 -28.17 10.90
N TRP A 229 -9.24 -27.45 10.69
CA TRP A 229 -8.40 -27.59 9.49
C TRP A 229 -7.91 -29.03 9.28
N THR A 230 -7.60 -29.74 10.37
CA THR A 230 -7.20 -31.14 10.34
C THR A 230 -8.30 -32.04 9.79
N GLN A 231 -9.56 -31.84 10.19
CA GLN A 231 -10.70 -32.61 9.70
C GLN A 231 -11.01 -32.34 8.21
N GLU A 232 -10.79 -31.11 7.73
CA GLU A 232 -10.95 -30.78 6.31
C GLU A 232 -9.88 -31.44 5.44
N VAL A 233 -8.63 -31.42 5.92
CA VAL A 233 -7.49 -32.09 5.26
C VAL A 233 -7.71 -33.59 5.20
N ASP A 234 -8.20 -34.20 6.28
CA ASP A 234 -8.52 -35.64 6.31
C ASP A 234 -9.69 -35.99 5.39
N LYS A 235 -10.75 -35.17 5.33
CA LYS A 235 -11.84 -35.35 4.36
C LYS A 235 -11.34 -35.26 2.92
N PHE A 236 -10.43 -34.33 2.63
CA PHE A 236 -9.85 -34.17 1.30
C PHE A 236 -8.98 -35.38 0.91
N ASN A 237 -8.10 -35.81 1.81
CA ASN A 237 -7.23 -36.97 1.61
C ASN A 237 -8.01 -38.29 1.50
N ASN A 238 -9.15 -38.40 2.20
CA ASN A 238 -10.03 -39.57 2.10
C ASN A 238 -10.92 -39.54 0.86
N LYS A 239 -11.30 -38.36 0.35
CA LYS A 239 -11.99 -38.21 -0.95
C LYS A 239 -11.09 -38.55 -2.13
N SER A 240 -9.78 -38.37 -2.03
CA SER A 240 -8.85 -38.72 -3.12
C SER A 240 -8.50 -40.21 -3.19
N LYS A 241 -9.00 -41.02 -2.24
CA LYS A 241 -8.79 -42.48 -2.18
C LYS A 241 -10.01 -43.29 -2.65
N LYS A 242 -11.08 -42.63 -3.08
CA LYS A 242 -12.20 -43.23 -3.83
C LYS A 242 -12.13 -42.78 -5.27
#